data_AF-A0AA37LYW3-F1
#
_entry.id   AF-A0AA37LYW3-F1
#
_cell.length_a   1.000
_cell.length_b   1.000
_cell.length_c   1.000
_cell.angle_alpha   90.00
_cell.angle_beta   90.00
_cell.angle_gamma   90.00
#
_symmetry.space_group_name_H-M   'P 1'
#
loop_
_entity.id
_entity.type
_entity.pdbx_description
1 polymer ?
#
loop_
_entity_poly.entity_id
_entity_poly.type
_entity_poly.pdbx_seq_one_letter_code
_entity_poly.pdbx_strand_id
1 'polypeptide(L)'
;MVLDHTSLDDITGLVSKATGALTIKFPPSGDARFKIFAFYQKLSGNKNLKFESNSSSTLWDNGSYTVDHFSAQGARVTTDFWEKYILDDQVTAKLKEVGNYGWEDSLELVSNVSWSPTLPARFIKKFGYDLKPFLPLIIFSNNNLNLQGDAPGKLQVLLDQQEMGQGFVNDYRATLAEGYQEYLKTLQEWLKSVLGLQLSVQPSYNLPMDMLASIPFVDAPESESLQGQNKVDSYRNFAGPAYLSGKKIISNELGASFARAFNLAIPELLQMANRGFSGGLNQFVIHGQSYTGNYPATTWPGNAPFRYVVSDLWNSKRPDWDNGLAYALDYMARLQYVQRQGIPRTDVVIYNKQSATDPYLSIVYTANDLTQGGR
;
A
#
# COMPACT_ATOMS: atom_id res chain seq x y z
N MET A 1 5.52 13.20 -25.06
CA MET A 1 4.73 13.77 -26.17
C MET A 1 3.83 14.84 -25.60
N VAL A 2 3.70 15.97 -26.29
CA VAL A 2 2.83 17.08 -25.87
C VAL A 2 1.65 17.14 -26.82
N LEU A 3 0.43 17.25 -26.28
CA LEU A 3 -0.83 17.39 -27.02
C LEU A 3 -1.42 18.77 -26.76
N ASP A 4 -2.19 19.28 -27.72
CA ASP A 4 -3.03 20.46 -27.53
C ASP A 4 -4.12 20.13 -26.48
N HIS A 5 -4.16 20.91 -25.40
CA HIS A 5 -5.10 20.72 -24.28
C HIS A 5 -6.58 20.78 -24.69
N THR A 6 -6.90 21.38 -25.83
CA THR A 6 -8.26 21.46 -26.39
C THR A 6 -8.60 20.31 -27.35
N SER A 7 -7.61 19.48 -27.70
CA SER A 7 -7.73 18.45 -28.76
C SER A 7 -8.13 17.06 -28.28
N LEU A 8 -8.24 16.85 -26.96
CA LEU A 8 -8.63 15.55 -26.39
C LEU A 8 -10.12 15.29 -26.57
N ASP A 9 -10.46 14.15 -27.19
CA ASP A 9 -11.84 13.77 -27.48
C ASP A 9 -12.08 12.28 -27.21
N ASP A 10 -13.27 11.94 -26.72
CA ASP A 10 -13.73 10.56 -26.54
C ASP A 10 -14.54 10.10 -27.75
N ILE A 11 -13.84 9.46 -28.69
CA ILE A 11 -14.43 8.90 -29.91
C ILE A 11 -14.91 7.45 -29.74
N THR A 12 -15.03 6.92 -28.51
CA THR A 12 -15.44 5.54 -28.26
C THR A 12 -16.80 5.22 -28.90
N GLY A 13 -17.70 6.22 -28.98
CA GLY A 13 -19.00 6.09 -29.65
C GLY A 13 -18.94 5.79 -31.15
N LEU A 14 -17.80 6.04 -31.81
CA LEU A 14 -17.58 5.76 -33.24
C LEU A 14 -17.11 4.31 -33.49
N VAL A 15 -16.77 3.56 -32.44
CA VAL A 15 -16.34 2.17 -32.57
C VAL A 15 -17.56 1.26 -32.75
N SER A 16 -17.59 0.51 -33.85
CA SER A 16 -18.64 -0.48 -34.11
C SER A 16 -18.64 -1.56 -33.03
N LYS A 17 -19.76 -1.69 -32.31
CA LYS A 17 -19.93 -2.77 -31.30
C LYS A 17 -19.93 -4.16 -31.92
N ALA A 18 -20.29 -4.29 -33.20
CA ALA A 18 -20.38 -5.58 -33.89
C ALA A 18 -19.01 -6.06 -34.40
N THR A 19 -18.15 -5.14 -34.82
CA THR A 19 -16.90 -5.48 -35.52
C THR A 19 -15.64 -4.99 -34.82
N GLY A 20 -15.75 -4.10 -33.83
CA GLY A 20 -14.61 -3.42 -33.21
C GLY A 20 -13.90 -2.40 -34.11
N ALA A 21 -14.42 -2.15 -35.32
CA ALA A 21 -13.81 -1.23 -36.27
C ALA A 21 -14.10 0.23 -35.90
N LEU A 22 -13.07 1.08 -35.98
CA LEU A 22 -13.18 2.53 -35.90
C LEU A 22 -13.17 3.12 -37.32
N THR A 23 -14.18 3.93 -37.65
CA THR A 23 -14.19 4.73 -38.88
C THR A 23 -14.20 6.21 -38.48
N ILE A 24 -13.13 6.93 -38.79
CA ILE A 24 -12.99 8.36 -38.49
C ILE A 24 -12.42 9.09 -39.69
N LYS A 25 -12.88 10.33 -39.91
CA LYS A 25 -12.30 11.25 -40.90
C LYS A 25 -11.61 12.37 -40.14
N PHE A 26 -10.30 12.50 -40.34
CA PHE A 26 -9.56 13.63 -39.80
C PHE A 26 -9.77 14.87 -40.67
N PRO A 27 -9.89 16.06 -40.07
CA PRO A 27 -9.99 17.29 -40.84
C PRO A 27 -8.71 17.47 -41.68
N PRO A 28 -8.80 18.10 -42.87
CA PRO A 28 -7.61 18.43 -43.65
C PRO A 28 -6.76 19.43 -42.86
N SER A 29 -5.67 18.93 -42.30
CA SER A 29 -4.80 19.69 -41.43
C SER A 29 -3.37 19.57 -41.96
N GLY A 30 -2.79 20.68 -42.43
CA GLY A 30 -1.47 20.72 -43.09
C GLY A 30 -0.42 19.82 -42.44
N ASP A 31 0.22 20.29 -41.36
CA ASP A 31 1.25 19.54 -40.63
C ASP A 31 0.72 18.84 -39.35
N ALA A 32 -0.58 18.93 -39.06
CA ALA A 32 -1.11 18.38 -37.81
C ALA A 32 -1.07 16.85 -37.82
N ARG A 33 -0.63 16.28 -36.69
CA ARG A 33 -0.51 14.84 -36.50
C ARG A 33 -1.52 14.39 -35.47
N PHE A 34 -2.37 13.45 -35.85
CA PHE A 34 -3.35 12.86 -34.94
C PHE A 34 -2.79 11.59 -34.29
N LYS A 35 -3.15 11.38 -33.03
CA LYS A 35 -2.83 10.15 -32.30
C LYS A 35 -4.13 9.54 -31.79
N ILE A 36 -4.39 8.30 -32.22
CA ILE A 36 -5.49 7.50 -31.67
C ILE A 36 -4.93 6.66 -30.52
N PHE A 37 -5.59 6.73 -29.37
CA PHE A 37 -5.33 5.85 -28.23
C PHE A 37 -6.49 4.86 -28.09
N ALA A 38 -6.15 3.60 -27.89
CA ALA A 38 -7.13 2.56 -27.61
C ALA A 38 -6.85 1.98 -26.23
N PHE A 39 -7.85 2.09 -25.34
CA PHE A 39 -7.76 1.62 -23.96
C PHE A 39 -8.63 0.39 -23.78
N TYR A 40 -8.06 -0.63 -23.13
CA TYR A 40 -8.76 -1.85 -22.78
C TYR A 40 -8.51 -2.15 -21.31
N GLN A 41 -9.55 -2.61 -20.62
CA GLN A 41 -9.41 -3.14 -19.27
C GLN A 41 -9.38 -4.68 -19.33
N LYS A 42 -8.53 -5.27 -18.49
CA LYS A 42 -8.49 -6.71 -18.25
C LYS A 42 -8.16 -6.96 -16.78
N LEU A 43 -8.47 -8.16 -16.30
CA LEU A 43 -7.97 -8.60 -15.00
C LEU A 43 -6.43 -8.63 -15.04
N SER A 44 -5.79 -8.15 -13.98
CA SER A 44 -4.32 -8.16 -13.86
C SER A 44 -3.75 -9.58 -13.88
N GLY A 45 -4.55 -10.56 -13.42
CA GLY A 45 -4.11 -11.93 -13.21
C GLY A 45 -3.07 -12.06 -12.11
N ASN A 46 -2.89 -11.02 -11.29
CA ASN A 46 -1.90 -11.03 -10.23
C ASN A 46 -2.35 -11.98 -9.11
N LYS A 47 -1.40 -12.75 -8.57
CA LYS A 47 -1.63 -13.73 -7.53
C LYS A 47 -0.95 -13.29 -6.25
N ASN A 48 -1.57 -13.57 -5.12
CA ASN A 48 -1.02 -13.29 -3.79
C ASN A 48 0.24 -14.13 -3.50
N LEU A 49 0.32 -15.34 -4.03
CA LEU A 49 1.50 -16.21 -3.98
C LEU A 49 1.79 -16.76 -5.37
N LYS A 50 3.03 -16.59 -5.83
CA LYS A 50 3.51 -17.13 -7.11
C LYS A 50 4.28 -18.41 -6.87
N PHE A 51 3.68 -19.52 -7.30
CA PHE A 51 4.31 -20.84 -7.31
C PHE A 51 3.92 -21.57 -8.59
N GLU A 52 4.73 -22.55 -8.98
CA GLU A 52 4.45 -23.41 -10.13
C GLU A 52 3.57 -24.58 -9.66
N SER A 53 2.36 -24.65 -10.19
CA SER A 53 1.45 -25.78 -9.99
C SER A 53 0.73 -26.06 -11.29
N ASN A 54 0.70 -27.34 -11.68
CA ASN A 54 -0.09 -27.83 -12.79
C ASN A 54 -1.49 -28.30 -12.34
N SER A 55 -1.78 -28.22 -11.04
CA SER A 55 -3.09 -28.57 -10.51
C SER A 55 -4.02 -27.35 -10.59
N SER A 56 -5.25 -27.59 -11.02
CA SER A 56 -6.29 -26.55 -11.14
C SER A 56 -7.70 -27.10 -10.84
N SER A 57 -7.76 -28.25 -10.17
CA SER A 57 -8.99 -28.99 -9.90
C SER A 57 -9.82 -28.36 -8.78
N THR A 58 -9.15 -27.77 -7.78
CA THR A 58 -9.78 -27.07 -6.66
C THR A 58 -9.36 -25.60 -6.62
N LEU A 59 -10.09 -24.80 -5.85
CA LEU A 59 -9.74 -23.38 -5.64
C LEU A 59 -8.36 -23.22 -4.95
N TRP A 60 -7.84 -24.25 -4.29
CA TRP A 60 -6.57 -24.23 -3.57
C TRP A 60 -5.36 -24.49 -4.46
N ASP A 61 -5.59 -25.14 -5.61
CA ASP A 61 -4.52 -25.76 -6.38
C ASP A 61 -3.60 -24.77 -7.09
N ASN A 62 -4.12 -23.57 -7.39
CA ASN A 62 -3.45 -22.60 -8.26
C ASN A 62 -3.27 -21.22 -7.61
N GLY A 63 -3.36 -21.14 -6.27
CA GLY A 63 -3.23 -19.90 -5.52
C GLY A 63 -4.43 -18.95 -5.70
N SER A 64 -4.45 -17.87 -4.92
CA SER A 64 -5.52 -16.88 -4.97
C SER A 64 -5.15 -15.66 -5.81
N TYR A 65 -6.11 -15.17 -6.58
CA TYR A 65 -5.94 -13.92 -7.31
C TYR A 65 -6.23 -12.74 -6.40
N THR A 66 -5.50 -11.66 -6.61
CA THR A 66 -5.69 -10.41 -5.88
C THR A 66 -7.04 -9.79 -6.22
N VAL A 67 -7.77 -9.31 -5.20
CA VAL A 67 -9.07 -8.65 -5.37
C VAL A 67 -8.92 -7.20 -5.85
N ASP A 68 -10.04 -6.57 -6.22
CA ASP A 68 -10.09 -5.13 -6.51
C ASP A 68 -9.95 -4.33 -5.21
N HIS A 69 -8.73 -3.88 -4.91
CA HIS A 69 -8.46 -3.06 -3.72
C HIS A 69 -9.01 -1.64 -3.84
N PHE A 70 -9.63 -1.26 -4.96
CA PHE A 70 -10.18 0.08 -5.16
C PHE A 70 -11.72 0.10 -5.11
N SER A 71 -12.34 -0.91 -4.50
CA SER A 71 -13.77 -0.92 -4.23
C SER A 71 -14.16 -1.80 -3.04
N ALA A 72 -15.30 -1.49 -2.43
CA ALA A 72 -15.93 -2.35 -1.43
C ALA A 72 -16.21 -3.78 -1.94
N GLN A 73 -16.34 -3.96 -3.27
CA GLN A 73 -16.59 -5.27 -3.83
C GLN A 73 -15.37 -6.20 -3.66
N GLY A 74 -14.15 -5.68 -3.80
CA GLY A 74 -12.96 -6.49 -3.54
C GLY A 74 -12.85 -6.92 -2.09
N ALA A 75 -13.16 -6.03 -1.15
CA ALA A 75 -13.21 -6.36 0.27
C ALA A 75 -14.22 -7.47 0.53
N ARG A 76 -15.44 -7.36 -0.02
CA ARG A 76 -16.47 -8.40 0.11
C ARG A 76 -16.05 -9.75 -0.45
N VAL A 77 -15.34 -9.78 -1.58
CA VAL A 77 -14.82 -11.04 -2.12
C VAL A 77 -13.88 -11.72 -1.12
N THR A 78 -13.02 -10.95 -0.44
CA THR A 78 -12.14 -11.48 0.62
C THR A 78 -12.94 -11.99 1.81
N THR A 79 -13.91 -11.21 2.31
CA THR A 79 -14.69 -11.58 3.50
C THR A 79 -15.60 -12.78 3.25
N ASP A 80 -16.29 -12.82 2.10
CA ASP A 80 -17.15 -13.93 1.70
C ASP A 80 -16.33 -15.23 1.55
N PHE A 81 -15.09 -15.11 1.05
CA PHE A 81 -14.18 -16.24 0.97
C PHE A 81 -13.80 -16.76 2.35
N TRP A 82 -13.47 -15.87 3.28
CA TRP A 82 -13.12 -16.24 4.66
C TRP A 82 -14.29 -16.93 5.35
N GLU A 83 -15.49 -16.33 5.31
CA GLU A 83 -16.69 -16.92 5.91
C GLU A 83 -17.03 -18.29 5.33
N LYS A 84 -16.85 -18.47 4.02
CA LYS A 84 -17.23 -19.73 3.36
C LYS A 84 -16.22 -20.85 3.57
N TYR A 85 -14.92 -20.54 3.64
CA TYR A 85 -13.87 -21.55 3.53
C TYR A 85 -12.86 -21.58 4.67
N ILE A 86 -12.80 -20.55 5.53
CA ILE A 86 -11.80 -20.43 6.59
C ILE A 86 -12.45 -20.36 7.98
N LEU A 87 -13.52 -19.59 8.11
CA LEU A 87 -14.15 -19.27 9.40
C LEU A 87 -15.26 -20.27 9.73
N ASP A 88 -14.89 -21.40 10.31
CA ASP A 88 -15.86 -22.22 11.05
C ASP A 88 -16.12 -21.66 12.46
N ASP A 89 -17.07 -22.25 13.18
CA ASP A 89 -17.44 -21.81 14.54
C ASP A 89 -16.26 -21.84 15.52
N GLN A 90 -15.36 -22.82 15.40
CA GLN A 90 -14.22 -22.98 16.32
C GLN A 90 -13.16 -21.93 16.04
N VAL A 91 -12.79 -21.74 14.77
CA VAL A 91 -11.84 -20.71 14.32
C VAL A 91 -12.37 -19.34 14.70
N THR A 92 -13.65 -19.07 14.42
CA THR A 92 -14.31 -17.79 14.76
C THR A 92 -14.29 -17.51 16.25
N ALA A 93 -14.64 -18.50 17.09
CA ALA A 93 -14.61 -18.35 18.54
C ALA A 93 -13.18 -18.05 19.04
N LYS A 94 -12.17 -18.73 18.49
CA LYS A 94 -10.78 -18.51 18.87
C LYS A 94 -10.28 -17.14 18.45
N LEU A 95 -10.57 -16.69 17.23
CA LEU A 95 -10.21 -15.34 16.79
C LEU A 95 -10.85 -14.27 17.65
N LYS A 96 -12.11 -14.45 18.09
CA LYS A 96 -12.77 -13.54 19.05
C LYS A 96 -12.13 -13.54 20.43
N GLU A 97 -11.62 -14.70 20.87
CA GLU A 97 -11.01 -14.86 22.19
C GLU A 97 -9.61 -14.22 22.27
N VAL A 98 -8.78 -14.42 21.25
CA VAL A 98 -7.35 -14.06 21.30
C VAL A 98 -6.90 -13.06 20.24
N GLY A 99 -7.70 -12.85 19.19
CA GLY A 99 -7.37 -11.92 18.13
C GLY A 99 -7.48 -10.47 18.57
N ASN A 100 -6.66 -9.62 17.96
CA ASN A 100 -6.74 -8.17 18.17
C ASN A 100 -6.96 -7.42 16.85
N TYR A 101 -6.26 -7.83 15.78
CA TYR A 101 -6.37 -7.22 14.47
C TYR A 101 -6.60 -8.28 13.38
N GLY A 102 -7.45 -7.96 12.41
CA GLY A 102 -7.23 -8.41 11.04
C GLY A 102 -6.12 -7.57 10.44
N TRP A 103 -5.17 -8.21 9.75
CA TRP A 103 -3.95 -7.57 9.28
C TRP A 103 -3.77 -7.74 7.77
N GLU A 104 -3.45 -6.65 7.06
CA GLU A 104 -3.08 -6.64 5.65
C GLU A 104 -1.69 -6.01 5.49
N ASP A 105 -0.80 -6.72 4.81
CA ASP A 105 0.57 -6.31 4.55
C ASP A 105 0.64 -5.14 3.54
N SER A 106 1.85 -4.70 3.20
CA SER A 106 2.08 -3.83 2.06
C SER A 106 1.58 -4.45 0.75
N LEU A 107 1.28 -3.60 -0.24
CA LEU A 107 0.68 -4.03 -1.49
C LEU A 107 1.71 -4.21 -2.60
N GLU A 108 1.99 -5.47 -2.97
CA GLU A 108 2.88 -5.83 -4.10
C GLU A 108 2.08 -6.09 -5.39
N LEU A 109 1.02 -5.30 -5.59
CA LEU A 109 0.09 -5.46 -6.70
C LEU A 109 0.65 -4.84 -7.98
N VAL A 110 0.99 -5.69 -8.95
CA VAL A 110 1.43 -5.32 -10.29
C VAL A 110 0.23 -5.12 -11.22
N SER A 111 0.19 -3.99 -11.91
CA SER A 111 -0.77 -3.70 -12.98
C SER A 111 -0.14 -2.82 -14.06
N ASN A 112 -0.81 -2.66 -15.19
CA ASN A 112 -0.41 -1.68 -16.20
C ASN A 112 -0.73 -0.27 -15.71
N VAL A 113 -1.99 -0.02 -15.35
CA VAL A 113 -2.44 1.20 -14.70
C VAL A 113 -3.38 0.70 -13.60
N SER A 114 -3.24 1.24 -12.39
CA SER A 114 -4.13 0.87 -11.29
C SER A 114 -5.57 1.25 -11.65
N TRP A 115 -6.52 0.32 -11.60
CA TRP A 115 -7.85 0.57 -12.16
C TRP A 115 -8.92 -0.26 -11.47
N SER A 116 -10.12 0.31 -11.38
CA SER A 116 -11.34 -0.39 -10.98
C SER A 116 -12.48 -0.06 -11.95
N PRO A 117 -13.39 -1.01 -12.24
CA PRO A 117 -14.59 -0.73 -13.01
C PRO A 117 -15.46 0.40 -12.44
N THR A 118 -15.35 0.68 -11.14
CA THR A 118 -16.12 1.75 -10.48
C THR A 118 -15.52 3.15 -10.67
N LEU A 119 -14.27 3.23 -11.13
CA LEU A 119 -13.50 4.48 -11.15
C LEU A 119 -14.12 5.57 -12.03
N PRO A 120 -14.57 5.32 -13.27
CA PRO A 120 -15.17 6.37 -14.11
C PRO A 120 -16.40 7.04 -13.49
N ALA A 121 -17.28 6.23 -12.88
CA ALA A 121 -18.50 6.75 -12.23
C ALA A 121 -18.16 7.57 -10.98
N ARG A 122 -17.20 7.12 -10.17
CA ARG A 122 -16.71 7.87 -9.00
C ARG A 122 -16.06 9.19 -9.43
N PHE A 123 -15.26 9.15 -10.48
CA PHE A 123 -14.55 10.32 -11.00
C PHE A 123 -15.54 11.42 -11.41
N ILE A 124 -16.55 11.09 -12.22
CA ILE A 124 -17.59 12.04 -12.64
C ILE A 124 -18.33 12.59 -11.42
N LYS A 125 -18.70 11.73 -10.46
CA LYS A 125 -19.38 12.16 -9.23
C LYS A 125 -18.55 13.16 -8.42
N LYS A 126 -17.22 12.98 -8.38
CA LYS A 126 -16.30 13.78 -7.56
C LYS A 126 -15.91 15.10 -8.22
N PHE A 127 -15.65 15.09 -9.53
CA PHE A 127 -15.06 16.23 -10.23
C PHE A 127 -15.97 16.86 -11.29
N GLY A 128 -17.09 16.22 -11.63
CA GLY A 128 -18.10 16.77 -12.55
C GLY A 128 -17.78 16.65 -14.03
N TYR A 129 -16.74 15.90 -14.43
CA TYR A 129 -16.38 15.66 -15.83
C TYR A 129 -15.90 14.21 -16.08
N ASP A 130 -15.88 13.75 -17.34
CA ASP A 130 -15.47 12.39 -17.71
C ASP A 130 -13.93 12.28 -17.77
N LEU A 131 -13.38 11.21 -17.17
CA LEU A 131 -11.95 10.89 -17.19
C LEU A 131 -11.48 10.39 -18.56
N LYS A 132 -12.37 9.80 -19.38
CA LYS A 132 -11.98 9.10 -20.62
C LYS A 132 -11.12 9.91 -21.59
N PRO A 133 -11.42 11.20 -21.88
CA PRO A 133 -10.56 12.00 -22.77
C PRO A 133 -9.11 12.14 -22.24
N PHE A 134 -8.93 12.03 -20.92
CA PHE A 134 -7.66 12.23 -20.22
C PHE A 134 -6.92 10.93 -19.90
N LEU A 135 -7.42 9.75 -20.31
CA LEU A 135 -6.73 8.47 -20.14
C LEU A 135 -5.28 8.45 -20.66
N PRO A 136 -4.92 9.15 -21.77
CA PRO A 136 -3.53 9.23 -22.20
C PRO A 136 -2.57 9.81 -21.16
N LEU A 137 -3.06 10.66 -20.23
CA LEU A 137 -2.23 11.29 -19.20
C LEU A 137 -1.87 10.32 -18.05
N ILE A 138 -2.65 9.26 -17.83
CA ILE A 138 -2.50 8.35 -16.68
C ILE A 138 -1.78 7.04 -17.01
N ILE A 139 -1.26 6.86 -18.22
CA ILE A 139 -0.56 5.60 -18.61
C ILE A 139 0.92 5.54 -18.21
N PHE A 140 1.43 6.62 -17.63
CA PHE A 140 2.83 6.79 -17.24
C PHE A 140 2.92 6.91 -15.71
N SER A 141 3.77 6.08 -15.07
CA SER A 141 4.04 6.07 -13.62
C SER A 141 2.79 6.08 -12.70
N ASN A 142 1.73 5.37 -13.10
CA ASN A 142 0.45 5.27 -12.38
C ASN A 142 0.02 3.81 -12.15
N ASN A 143 1.02 2.97 -11.96
CA ASN A 143 0.95 1.52 -11.79
C ASN A 143 1.26 1.14 -10.34
N ASN A 144 2.49 0.69 -10.06
CA ASN A 144 3.02 0.39 -8.74
C ASN A 144 4.42 1.03 -8.64
N LEU A 145 4.56 2.03 -7.77
CA LEU A 145 5.64 3.02 -7.79
C LEU A 145 7.03 2.45 -7.46
N ASN A 146 7.09 1.34 -6.72
CA ASN A 146 8.35 0.76 -6.25
C ASN A 146 8.69 -0.57 -6.94
N LEU A 147 7.70 -1.27 -7.49
CA LEU A 147 7.87 -2.60 -8.07
C LEU A 147 7.95 -2.61 -9.59
N GLN A 148 7.48 -1.56 -10.22
CA GLN A 148 7.44 -1.46 -11.66
C GLN A 148 7.97 -0.10 -12.09
N GLY A 149 8.80 -0.08 -13.13
CA GLY A 149 9.06 1.16 -13.86
C GLY A 149 7.80 1.66 -14.57
N ASP A 150 7.95 2.63 -15.47
CA ASP A 150 6.82 3.24 -16.18
C ASP A 150 6.10 2.21 -17.08
N ALA A 151 5.08 1.54 -16.55
CA ALA A 151 4.27 0.55 -17.24
C ALA A 151 2.82 1.08 -17.43
N PRO A 152 2.10 0.65 -18.49
CA PRO A 152 2.66 0.00 -19.68
C PRO A 152 3.43 0.99 -20.58
N GLY A 153 3.35 2.30 -20.30
CA GLY A 153 3.68 3.32 -21.28
C GLY A 153 5.10 3.86 -21.16
N LYS A 154 5.98 3.49 -22.09
CA LYS A 154 7.22 4.24 -22.39
C LYS A 154 6.97 5.69 -22.89
N LEU A 155 5.71 6.07 -23.02
CA LEU A 155 5.25 7.34 -23.56
C LEU A 155 4.57 8.14 -22.44
N GLN A 156 5.24 9.19 -21.98
CA GLN A 156 4.61 10.22 -21.18
C GLN A 156 3.83 11.16 -22.12
N VAL A 157 2.55 11.38 -21.82
CA VAL A 157 1.70 12.35 -22.51
C VAL A 157 1.50 13.54 -21.59
N LEU A 158 1.72 14.74 -22.13
CA LEU A 158 1.60 16.03 -21.46
C LEU A 158 0.66 16.91 -22.28
N LEU A 159 0.05 17.90 -21.64
CA LEU A 159 -0.73 18.95 -22.31
C LEU A 159 0.10 20.23 -22.48
N ASP A 160 -0.17 21.00 -23.53
CA ASP A 160 0.48 22.29 -23.82
C ASP A 160 -0.11 23.47 -23.01
N GLN A 161 -0.44 23.22 -21.74
CA GLN A 161 -0.99 24.20 -20.82
C GLN A 161 -0.17 24.24 -19.52
N GLN A 162 -0.51 25.20 -18.64
CA GLN A 162 0.07 25.27 -17.30
C GLN A 162 -0.13 23.93 -16.57
N GLU A 163 0.90 23.51 -15.84
CA GLU A 163 0.96 22.21 -15.13
C GLU A 163 0.87 20.96 -16.02
N MET A 164 0.90 21.10 -17.36
CA MET A 164 1.06 20.01 -18.32
C MET A 164 0.01 18.88 -18.20
N GLY A 165 -1.16 19.17 -17.63
CA GLY A 165 -2.22 18.18 -17.40
C GLY A 165 -2.13 17.42 -16.07
N GLN A 166 -1.26 17.83 -15.15
CA GLN A 166 -1.06 17.18 -13.85
C GLN A 166 -2.32 17.18 -12.98
N GLY A 167 -3.18 18.20 -13.09
CA GLY A 167 -4.47 18.25 -12.39
C GLY A 167 -5.34 17.01 -12.68
N PHE A 168 -5.47 16.61 -13.95
CA PHE A 168 -6.23 15.41 -14.33
C PHE A 168 -5.66 14.12 -13.74
N VAL A 169 -4.33 14.02 -13.67
CA VAL A 169 -3.65 12.88 -13.04
C VAL A 169 -3.91 12.88 -11.52
N ASN A 170 -3.89 14.05 -10.88
CA ASN A 170 -4.19 14.18 -9.45
C ASN A 170 -5.63 13.78 -9.13
N ASP A 171 -6.58 14.19 -9.96
CA ASP A 171 -8.00 13.86 -9.78
C ASP A 171 -8.23 12.36 -9.97
N TYR A 172 -7.52 11.72 -10.91
CA TYR A 172 -7.55 10.27 -11.07
C TYR A 172 -7.01 9.56 -9.82
N ARG A 173 -5.86 9.98 -9.31
CA ARG A 173 -5.26 9.40 -8.09
C ARG A 173 -6.13 9.63 -6.85
N ALA A 174 -6.77 10.78 -6.74
CA ALA A 174 -7.72 11.09 -5.67
C ALA A 174 -9.01 10.26 -5.75
N THR A 175 -9.43 9.85 -6.95
CA THR A 175 -10.54 8.91 -7.15
C THR A 175 -10.13 7.49 -6.79
N LEU A 176 -8.92 7.08 -7.18
CA LEU A 176 -8.35 5.78 -6.84
C LEU A 176 -8.20 5.61 -5.32
N ALA A 177 -7.70 6.64 -4.64
CA ALA A 177 -7.60 6.69 -3.18
C ALA A 177 -8.96 6.52 -2.49
N GLU A 178 -10.02 7.17 -2.99
CA GLU A 178 -11.36 7.03 -2.44
C GLU A 178 -11.90 5.60 -2.57
N GLY A 179 -11.60 4.92 -3.69
CA GLY A 179 -11.90 3.51 -3.86
C GLY A 179 -11.17 2.62 -2.85
N TYR A 180 -9.89 2.87 -2.61
CA TYR A 180 -9.10 2.14 -1.60
C TYR A 180 -9.57 2.39 -0.18
N GLN A 181 -9.93 3.63 0.15
CA GLN A 181 -10.50 3.99 1.45
C GLN A 181 -11.85 3.29 1.69
N GLU A 182 -12.67 3.12 0.65
CA GLU A 182 -13.90 2.34 0.72
C GLU A 182 -13.64 0.84 0.93
N TYR A 183 -12.62 0.28 0.28
CA TYR A 183 -12.15 -1.09 0.51
C TYR A 183 -11.75 -1.30 1.99
N LEU A 184 -10.87 -0.43 2.52
CA LEU A 184 -10.42 -0.48 3.92
C LEU A 184 -11.59 -0.38 4.91
N LYS A 185 -12.49 0.57 4.69
CA LYS A 185 -13.68 0.74 5.54
C LYS A 185 -14.56 -0.50 5.55
N THR A 186 -14.74 -1.13 4.39
CA THR A 186 -15.55 -2.35 4.25
C THR A 186 -14.93 -3.51 5.05
N LEU A 187 -13.60 -3.69 4.98
CA LEU A 187 -12.90 -4.69 5.78
C LEU A 187 -12.99 -4.41 7.28
N GLN A 188 -12.82 -3.14 7.68
CA GLN A 188 -12.92 -2.73 9.08
C GLN A 188 -14.32 -3.00 9.65
N GLU A 189 -15.37 -2.63 8.92
CA GLU A 189 -16.76 -2.85 9.32
C GLU A 189 -17.07 -4.36 9.46
N TRP A 190 -16.56 -5.18 8.54
CA TRP A 190 -16.68 -6.63 8.61
C TRP A 190 -15.91 -7.23 9.80
N LEU A 191 -14.63 -6.89 9.99
CA LEU A 191 -13.82 -7.39 11.12
C LEU A 191 -14.49 -7.08 12.46
N LYS A 192 -14.99 -5.86 12.62
CA LYS A 192 -15.68 -5.42 13.84
C LYS A 192 -16.98 -6.17 14.06
N SER A 193 -17.79 -6.35 13.03
CA SER A 193 -19.13 -6.96 13.15
C SER A 193 -19.08 -8.49 13.28
N VAL A 194 -18.20 -9.15 12.52
CA VAL A 194 -18.14 -10.62 12.45
C VAL A 194 -17.19 -11.19 13.49
N LEU A 195 -16.01 -10.58 13.67
CA LEU A 195 -14.93 -11.10 14.51
C LEU A 195 -14.65 -10.28 15.77
N GLY A 196 -15.24 -9.09 15.93
CA GLY A 196 -14.94 -8.19 17.04
C GLY A 196 -13.50 -7.65 17.02
N LEU A 197 -12.85 -7.69 15.85
CA LEU A 197 -11.45 -7.28 15.68
C LEU A 197 -11.33 -5.88 15.10
N GLN A 198 -10.16 -5.29 15.27
CA GLN A 198 -9.74 -4.04 14.63
C GLN A 198 -9.02 -4.33 13.31
N LEU A 199 -8.81 -3.32 12.47
CA LEU A 199 -8.05 -3.41 11.23
C LEU A 199 -6.66 -2.76 11.37
N SER A 200 -5.61 -3.52 11.07
CA SER A 200 -4.23 -3.04 10.96
C SER A 200 -3.73 -3.25 9.54
N VAL A 201 -3.15 -2.23 8.91
CA VAL A 201 -2.69 -2.31 7.51
C VAL A 201 -1.43 -1.48 7.33
N GLN A 202 -0.56 -1.87 6.40
CA GLN A 202 0.43 -0.99 5.80
C GLN A 202 -0.20 -0.20 4.63
N PRO A 203 -0.79 0.98 4.89
CA PRO A 203 -1.79 1.55 3.99
C PRO A 203 -1.17 2.08 2.70
N SER A 204 -1.77 1.77 1.55
CA SER A 204 -1.42 2.35 0.24
C SER A 204 0.05 2.17 -0.20
N TYR A 205 0.81 1.27 0.44
CA TYR A 205 2.21 1.02 0.10
C TYR A 205 2.34 0.70 -1.39
N ASN A 206 3.35 1.30 -2.03
CA ASN A 206 3.68 1.12 -3.44
C ASN A 206 2.59 1.55 -4.46
N LEU A 207 1.44 2.06 -4.02
CA LEU A 207 0.35 2.48 -4.91
C LEU A 207 0.45 3.95 -5.33
N PRO A 208 -0.09 4.35 -6.50
CA PRO A 208 0.01 5.70 -7.03
C PRO A 208 -1.07 6.60 -6.40
N MET A 209 -1.06 6.70 -5.07
CA MET A 209 -2.03 7.48 -4.30
C MET A 209 -1.39 8.08 -3.05
N ASP A 210 -2.07 9.03 -2.45
CA ASP A 210 -1.64 9.64 -1.18
C ASP A 210 -1.87 8.66 -0.03
N MET A 211 -0.78 8.04 0.45
CA MET A 211 -0.80 7.14 1.59
C MET A 211 -1.27 7.85 2.87
N LEU A 212 -0.82 9.09 3.07
CA LEU A 212 -1.10 9.83 4.31
C LEU A 212 -2.60 10.10 4.44
N ALA A 213 -3.30 10.26 3.31
CA ALA A 213 -4.75 10.39 3.28
C ALA A 213 -5.51 9.09 3.60
N SER A 214 -4.88 7.91 3.47
CA SER A 214 -5.48 6.61 3.76
C SER A 214 -5.27 6.14 5.20
N ILE A 215 -4.25 6.65 5.89
CA ILE A 215 -3.95 6.32 7.31
C ILE A 215 -5.18 6.46 8.25
N PRO A 216 -6.05 7.48 8.13
CA PRO A 216 -7.23 7.61 8.98
C PRO A 216 -8.26 6.47 8.85
N PHE A 217 -8.19 5.64 7.81
CA PHE A 217 -9.20 4.63 7.48
C PHE A 217 -8.93 3.23 8.07
N VAL A 218 -7.90 3.09 8.92
CA VAL A 218 -7.58 1.85 9.65
C VAL A 218 -7.46 2.13 11.15
N ASP A 219 -7.60 1.11 12.00
CA ASP A 219 -7.56 1.29 13.46
C ASP A 219 -6.12 1.43 13.98
N ALA A 220 -5.22 0.59 13.47
CA ALA A 220 -3.79 0.61 13.78
C ALA A 220 -2.99 0.69 12.47
N PRO A 221 -2.67 1.88 11.94
CA PRO A 221 -1.83 2.00 10.76
C PRO A 221 -0.43 1.46 11.07
N GLU A 222 0.12 0.63 10.19
CA GLU A 222 1.44 0.05 10.32
C GLU A 222 2.40 0.65 9.30
N SER A 223 3.55 1.10 9.80
CA SER A 223 4.68 1.52 8.97
C SER A 223 5.70 0.38 8.87
N GLU A 224 6.83 0.61 8.21
CA GLU A 224 7.88 -0.39 8.11
C GLU A 224 9.26 0.27 8.23
N SER A 225 10.15 -0.37 8.98
CA SER A 225 11.54 0.09 9.14
C SER A 225 12.38 -0.03 7.87
N LEU A 226 12.10 -1.00 6.99
CA LEU A 226 12.82 -1.19 5.73
C LEU A 226 12.40 -0.16 4.68
N GLN A 227 11.12 -0.12 4.31
CA GLN A 227 10.61 0.83 3.33
C GLN A 227 10.75 2.28 3.79
N GLY A 228 10.52 2.55 5.09
CA GLY A 228 10.78 3.87 5.72
C GLY A 228 12.27 4.19 5.94
N GLN A 229 13.19 3.35 5.44
CA GLN A 229 14.65 3.51 5.51
C GLN A 229 15.20 3.75 6.92
N ASN A 230 14.46 3.34 7.94
CA ASN A 230 14.74 3.57 9.36
C ASN A 230 15.11 5.03 9.70
N LYS A 231 14.36 5.98 9.11
CA LYS A 231 14.52 7.43 9.30
C LYS A 231 13.42 8.01 10.20
N VAL A 232 13.82 8.88 11.13
CA VAL A 232 12.89 9.58 12.03
C VAL A 232 11.88 10.41 11.23
N ASP A 233 12.31 11.08 10.16
CA ASP A 233 11.43 11.93 9.35
C ASP A 233 10.36 11.12 8.62
N SER A 234 10.73 9.96 8.08
CA SER A 234 9.78 9.03 7.45
C SER A 234 8.72 8.58 8.44
N TYR A 235 9.12 8.23 9.67
CA TYR A 235 8.19 7.88 10.74
C TYR A 235 7.30 9.05 11.18
N ARG A 236 7.82 10.29 11.22
CA ARG A 236 7.02 11.48 11.53
C ARG A 236 5.97 11.78 10.46
N ASN A 237 6.33 11.65 9.19
CA ASN A 237 5.39 11.78 8.07
C ASN A 237 4.23 10.78 8.22
N PHE A 238 4.53 9.54 8.62
CA PHE A 238 3.51 8.52 8.86
C PHE A 238 2.69 8.79 10.13
N ALA A 239 3.34 9.14 11.24
CA ALA A 239 2.69 9.33 12.53
C ALA A 239 1.81 10.59 12.58
N GLY A 240 2.13 11.64 11.81
CA GLY A 240 1.37 12.89 11.74
C GLY A 240 -0.13 12.70 11.48
N PRO A 241 -0.55 12.16 10.32
CA PRO A 241 -1.97 11.90 10.03
C PRO A 241 -2.59 10.87 10.97
N ALA A 242 -1.82 9.91 11.50
CA ALA A 242 -2.32 8.95 12.49
C ALA A 242 -2.70 9.67 13.80
N TYR A 243 -1.84 10.53 14.34
CA TYR A 243 -2.17 11.33 15.52
C TYR A 243 -3.28 12.34 15.26
N LEU A 244 -3.27 13.01 14.09
CA LEU A 244 -4.33 13.95 13.72
C LEU A 244 -5.71 13.28 13.61
N SER A 245 -5.74 12.01 13.19
CA SER A 245 -6.96 11.20 13.13
C SER A 245 -7.27 10.43 14.41
N GLY A 246 -6.55 10.71 15.51
CA GLY A 246 -6.83 10.14 16.83
C GLY A 246 -6.44 8.68 16.99
N LYS A 247 -5.53 8.15 16.16
CA LYS A 247 -5.03 6.78 16.30
C LYS A 247 -4.22 6.66 17.59
N LYS A 248 -4.62 5.71 18.45
CA LYS A 248 -3.90 5.39 19.70
C LYS A 248 -2.69 4.51 19.46
N ILE A 249 -2.78 3.62 18.46
CA ILE A 249 -1.74 2.67 18.09
C ILE A 249 -1.22 3.06 16.71
N ILE A 250 0.11 3.20 16.60
CA ILE A 250 0.82 3.41 15.34
C ILE A 250 1.90 2.35 15.29
N SER A 251 1.68 1.35 14.46
CA SER A 251 2.50 0.14 14.39
C SER A 251 3.70 0.32 13.45
N ASN A 252 4.67 -0.58 13.58
CA ASN A 252 5.81 -0.69 12.69
C ASN A 252 6.29 -2.13 12.60
N GLU A 253 6.43 -2.61 11.38
CA GLU A 253 7.20 -3.79 11.07
C GLU A 253 8.70 -3.47 11.21
N LEU A 254 9.29 -4.00 12.27
CA LEU A 254 10.61 -3.62 12.76
C LEU A 254 11.66 -4.68 12.44
N GLY A 255 12.79 -4.25 11.88
CA GLY A 255 14.00 -5.06 11.82
C GLY A 255 14.21 -5.79 10.51
N ALA A 256 13.29 -5.75 9.55
CA ALA A 256 13.54 -6.24 8.19
C ALA A 256 14.77 -5.53 7.59
N SER A 257 15.77 -6.30 7.16
CA SER A 257 17.01 -5.76 6.60
C SER A 257 17.66 -6.76 5.64
N PHE A 258 17.91 -6.32 4.41
CA PHE A 258 18.59 -7.13 3.40
C PHE A 258 20.07 -7.37 3.73
N ALA A 259 20.58 -8.54 3.33
CA ALA A 259 21.92 -9.04 3.60
C ALA A 259 22.28 -9.13 5.09
N ARG A 260 21.28 -9.23 5.98
CA ARG A 260 21.47 -9.29 7.44
C ARG A 260 20.92 -10.56 8.08
N ALA A 261 20.67 -11.61 7.31
CA ALA A 261 20.23 -12.90 7.83
C ALA A 261 21.24 -13.45 8.85
N PHE A 262 20.74 -13.82 10.04
CA PHE A 262 21.53 -14.29 11.17
C PHE A 262 22.61 -13.29 11.66
N ASN A 263 22.42 -12.00 11.40
CA ASN A 263 23.43 -10.96 11.66
C ASN A 263 22.84 -9.60 12.07
N LEU A 264 21.59 -9.53 12.57
CA LEU A 264 21.00 -8.32 13.13
C LEU A 264 21.01 -8.37 14.67
N ALA A 265 22.01 -7.73 15.29
CA ALA A 265 22.16 -7.81 16.74
C ALA A 265 21.04 -7.08 17.50
N ILE A 266 20.68 -7.56 18.70
CA ILE A 266 19.68 -6.94 19.58
C ILE A 266 19.92 -5.43 19.80
N PRO A 267 21.15 -4.94 20.08
CA PRO A 267 21.39 -3.51 20.22
C PRO A 267 21.03 -2.69 18.97
N GLU A 268 21.22 -3.26 17.78
CA GLU A 268 20.85 -2.60 16.53
C GLU A 268 19.33 -2.58 16.35
N LEU A 269 18.63 -3.68 16.64
CA LEU A 269 17.17 -3.71 16.67
C LEU A 269 16.60 -2.64 17.62
N LEU A 270 17.19 -2.50 18.82
CA LEU A 270 16.80 -1.45 19.77
C LEU A 270 17.08 -0.04 19.26
N GLN A 271 18.18 0.18 18.53
CA GLN A 271 18.43 1.47 17.86
C GLN A 271 17.37 1.77 16.80
N MET A 272 16.95 0.79 16.01
CA MET A 272 15.85 0.93 15.05
C MET A 272 14.54 1.28 15.76
N ALA A 273 14.20 0.57 16.84
CA ALA A 273 13.01 0.85 17.66
C ALA A 273 13.05 2.28 18.24
N ASN A 274 14.20 2.71 18.76
CA ASN A 274 14.38 4.04 19.33
C ASN A 274 14.18 5.17 18.29
N ARG A 275 14.57 4.94 17.04
CA ARG A 275 14.24 5.88 15.94
C ARG A 275 12.75 5.90 15.67
N GLY A 276 12.10 4.73 15.66
CA GLY A 276 10.65 4.64 15.50
C GLY A 276 9.89 5.36 16.61
N PHE A 277 10.25 5.11 17.87
CA PHE A 277 9.72 5.81 19.04
C PHE A 277 9.91 7.33 18.94
N SER A 278 11.09 7.79 18.51
CA SER A 278 11.38 9.22 18.32
C SER A 278 10.59 9.84 17.15
N GLY A 279 10.19 9.02 16.19
CA GLY A 279 9.32 9.38 15.08
C GLY A 279 7.83 9.37 15.42
N GLY A 280 7.45 8.91 16.62
CA GLY A 280 6.06 8.83 17.07
C GLY A 280 5.40 7.47 16.84
N LEU A 281 6.13 6.43 16.47
CA LEU A 281 5.62 5.06 16.45
C LEU A 281 5.55 4.49 17.87
N ASN A 282 4.52 3.70 18.17
CA ASN A 282 4.29 3.25 19.55
C ASN A 282 3.85 1.79 19.69
N GLN A 283 3.89 0.99 18.62
CA GLN A 283 3.74 -0.47 18.60
C GLN A 283 4.76 -1.03 17.60
N PHE A 284 5.49 -2.06 17.99
CA PHE A 284 6.45 -2.74 17.12
C PHE A 284 6.08 -4.21 16.96
N VAL A 285 6.12 -4.67 15.72
CA VAL A 285 6.00 -6.08 15.31
C VAL A 285 7.34 -6.44 14.68
N ILE A 286 8.10 -7.34 15.31
CA ILE A 286 9.46 -7.63 14.87
C ILE A 286 9.42 -8.58 13.67
N HIS A 287 10.00 -8.16 12.55
CA HIS A 287 10.24 -8.98 11.37
C HIS A 287 11.51 -9.84 11.58
N GLY A 288 11.43 -11.16 11.61
CA GLY A 288 10.23 -12.00 11.69
C GLY A 288 10.45 -13.23 12.56
N GLN A 289 9.41 -14.02 12.78
CA GLN A 289 9.51 -15.29 13.50
C GLN A 289 9.08 -16.44 12.57
N SER A 290 10.03 -17.31 12.19
CA SER A 290 9.70 -18.49 11.39
C SER A 290 9.08 -19.61 12.24
N TYR A 291 8.40 -20.54 11.56
CA TYR A 291 7.88 -21.76 12.18
C TYR A 291 8.99 -22.52 12.91
N THR A 292 8.78 -22.71 14.22
CA THR A 292 9.78 -23.33 15.11
C THR A 292 9.71 -24.84 15.16
N GLY A 293 8.63 -25.46 14.65
CA GLY A 293 8.51 -26.91 14.62
C GLY A 293 9.49 -27.59 13.66
N ASN A 294 9.38 -28.92 13.61
CA ASN A 294 10.16 -29.74 12.69
C ASN A 294 9.64 -29.53 11.26
N TYR A 295 10.54 -29.17 10.35
CA TYR A 295 10.22 -29.04 8.93
C TYR A 295 10.97 -30.14 8.15
N PRO A 296 10.29 -30.94 7.30
CA PRO A 296 10.92 -32.04 6.58
C PRO A 296 12.15 -31.60 5.78
N ALA A 297 13.17 -32.46 5.74
CA ALA A 297 14.41 -32.23 4.99
C ALA A 297 15.15 -30.91 5.34
N THR A 298 15.07 -30.48 6.60
CA THR A 298 15.84 -29.34 7.11
C THR A 298 16.76 -29.74 8.25
N THR A 299 17.89 -29.06 8.38
CA THR A 299 18.75 -29.07 9.58
C THR A 299 18.53 -27.80 10.38
N TRP A 300 19.18 -27.65 11.56
CA TRP A 300 19.18 -26.37 12.28
C TRP A 300 19.53 -25.21 11.32
N PRO A 301 18.79 -24.07 11.34
CA PRO A 301 17.70 -23.70 12.27
C PRO A 301 16.27 -24.09 11.79
N GLY A 302 16.12 -25.02 10.85
CA GLY A 302 14.83 -25.47 10.32
C GLY A 302 14.38 -24.63 9.13
N ASN A 303 13.09 -24.27 9.07
CA ASN A 303 12.57 -23.41 8.01
C ASN A 303 13.11 -21.97 8.15
N ALA A 304 13.88 -21.54 7.17
CA ALA A 304 14.41 -20.19 7.05
C ALA A 304 13.82 -19.51 5.79
N PRO A 305 12.83 -18.62 5.94
CA PRO A 305 12.23 -17.89 4.82
C PRO A 305 13.23 -16.90 4.17
N PHE A 306 12.79 -16.24 3.10
CA PHE A 306 13.53 -15.15 2.45
C PHE A 306 14.90 -15.52 1.88
N ARG A 307 15.14 -16.81 1.59
CA ARG A 307 16.38 -17.31 0.97
C ARG A 307 17.66 -16.86 1.70
N TYR A 308 17.61 -16.70 3.02
CA TYR A 308 18.74 -16.20 3.82
C TYR A 308 19.22 -14.80 3.43
N VAL A 309 18.34 -13.96 2.84
CA VAL A 309 18.70 -12.60 2.44
C VAL A 309 18.16 -11.56 3.41
N VAL A 310 17.02 -11.80 4.04
CA VAL A 310 16.44 -10.86 5.01
C VAL A 310 16.87 -11.27 6.43
N SER A 311 16.96 -10.28 7.30
CA SER A 311 17.34 -10.37 8.71
C SER A 311 16.55 -11.40 9.54
N ASP A 312 16.94 -11.43 10.81
CA ASP A 312 16.83 -12.52 11.76
C ASP A 312 15.44 -13.15 11.98
N LEU A 313 15.50 -14.44 12.36
CA LEU A 313 14.35 -15.26 12.74
C LEU A 313 14.23 -15.28 14.26
N TRP A 314 13.55 -14.30 14.86
CA TRP A 314 13.43 -14.10 16.31
C TRP A 314 12.66 -15.24 16.97
N ASN A 315 13.33 -16.37 17.18
CA ASN A 315 12.76 -17.60 17.70
C ASN A 315 13.77 -18.38 18.56
N SER A 316 13.29 -19.40 19.26
CA SER A 316 14.07 -20.21 20.22
C SER A 316 15.20 -21.04 19.63
N LYS A 317 15.43 -21.00 18.32
CA LYS A 317 16.56 -21.68 17.67
C LYS A 317 17.78 -20.76 17.55
N ARG A 318 17.65 -19.48 17.89
CA ARG A 318 18.78 -18.54 17.91
C ARG A 318 19.40 -18.40 19.30
N PRO A 319 20.73 -18.20 19.40
CA PRO A 319 21.40 -18.02 20.69
C PRO A 319 20.91 -16.81 21.50
N ASP A 320 20.49 -15.74 20.83
CA ASP A 320 20.06 -14.48 21.45
C ASP A 320 18.63 -14.53 22.04
N TRP A 321 17.86 -15.59 21.75
CA TRP A 321 16.54 -15.82 22.34
C TRP A 321 16.59 -15.86 23.87
N ASP A 322 17.48 -16.71 24.42
CA ASP A 322 17.70 -16.84 25.86
C ASP A 322 18.73 -15.83 26.40
N ASN A 323 19.40 -15.09 25.51
CA ASN A 323 20.52 -14.20 25.84
C ASN A 323 20.23 -12.75 25.41
N GLY A 324 19.23 -12.13 26.03
CA GLY A 324 19.00 -10.68 25.92
C GLY A 324 17.68 -10.28 25.27
N LEU A 325 17.07 -11.13 24.45
CA LEU A 325 15.85 -10.75 23.71
C LEU A 325 14.71 -10.38 24.66
N ALA A 326 14.51 -11.14 25.74
CA ALA A 326 13.50 -10.82 26.75
C ALA A 326 13.67 -9.39 27.32
N TYR A 327 14.90 -8.97 27.64
CA TYR A 327 15.18 -7.62 28.14
C TYR A 327 14.91 -6.54 27.09
N ALA A 328 15.19 -6.82 25.82
CA ALA A 328 14.90 -5.90 24.71
C ALA A 328 13.39 -5.74 24.49
N LEU A 329 12.63 -6.85 24.51
CA LEU A 329 11.17 -6.83 24.43
C LEU A 329 10.55 -6.08 25.61
N ASP A 330 11.04 -6.32 26.82
CA ASP A 330 10.65 -5.63 28.05
C ASP A 330 10.89 -4.11 27.97
N TYR A 331 12.05 -3.71 27.43
CA TYR A 331 12.36 -2.30 27.20
C TYR A 331 11.38 -1.66 26.23
N MET A 332 11.14 -2.29 25.07
CA MET A 332 10.16 -1.79 24.09
C MET A 332 8.76 -1.74 24.70
N ALA A 333 8.33 -2.78 25.44
CA ALA A 333 7.03 -2.83 26.07
C ALA A 333 6.78 -1.66 27.04
N ARG A 334 7.78 -1.29 27.86
CA ARG A 334 7.69 -0.14 28.77
C ARG A 334 7.55 1.18 28.00
N LEU A 335 8.31 1.38 26.93
CA LEU A 335 8.20 2.58 26.09
C LEU A 335 6.85 2.65 25.36
N GLN A 336 6.41 1.55 24.78
CA GLN A 336 5.08 1.45 24.16
C GLN A 336 3.96 1.78 25.17
N TYR A 337 4.05 1.27 26.40
CA TYR A 337 3.08 1.57 27.44
C TYR A 337 3.04 3.08 27.73
N VAL A 338 4.20 3.72 27.96
CA VAL A 338 4.30 5.15 28.26
C VAL A 338 3.78 6.00 27.10
N GLN A 339 4.16 5.69 25.86
CA GLN A 339 3.75 6.47 24.68
C GLN A 339 2.26 6.35 24.33
N ARG A 340 1.57 5.32 24.83
CA ARG A 340 0.12 5.16 24.67
C ARG A 340 -0.70 5.80 25.79
N GLN A 341 -0.04 6.46 26.75
CA GLN A 341 -0.73 7.19 27.81
C GLN A 341 -1.12 8.58 27.33
N GLY A 342 -2.36 8.97 27.62
CA GLY A 342 -2.87 10.32 27.33
C GLY A 342 -2.99 10.62 25.84
N ILE A 343 -2.89 11.92 25.52
CA ILE A 343 -3.00 12.46 24.16
C ILE A 343 -1.67 13.15 23.82
N PRO A 344 -0.98 12.77 22.74
CA PRO A 344 0.23 13.43 22.28
C PRO A 344 0.00 14.93 22.05
N ARG A 345 0.96 15.75 22.47
CA ARG A 345 0.94 17.20 22.26
C ARG A 345 1.98 17.58 21.22
N THR A 346 1.56 18.37 20.24
CA THR A 346 2.42 18.88 19.17
C THR A 346 1.97 20.30 18.85
N ASP A 347 2.91 21.25 18.87
CA ASP A 347 2.61 22.67 18.67
C ASP A 347 2.62 23.10 17.20
N VAL A 348 3.27 22.30 16.33
CA VAL A 348 3.49 22.63 14.92
C VAL A 348 2.94 21.53 14.04
N VAL A 349 2.07 21.90 13.10
CA VAL A 349 1.60 21.03 12.02
C VAL A 349 2.25 21.48 10.72
N ILE A 350 2.91 20.55 10.03
CA ILE A 350 3.46 20.79 8.70
C ILE A 350 2.57 20.06 7.70
N TYR A 351 1.91 20.82 6.84
CA TYR A 351 1.02 20.27 5.84
C TYR A 351 1.79 19.96 4.55
N ASN A 352 1.88 18.67 4.21
CA ASN A 352 2.46 18.19 2.96
C ASN A 352 1.41 17.38 2.19
N LYS A 353 0.78 18.00 1.19
CA LYS A 353 -0.18 17.31 0.33
C LYS A 353 0.56 16.64 -0.83
N GLN A 354 0.33 15.35 -1.00
CA GLN A 354 0.83 14.59 -2.14
C GLN A 354 -0.35 14.07 -2.97
N SER A 355 -0.08 13.86 -4.26
CA SER A 355 -1.00 13.19 -5.18
C SER A 355 -0.73 11.68 -5.22
N ALA A 356 0.54 11.32 -5.14
CA ALA A 356 1.03 9.98 -4.88
C ALA A 356 2.20 10.08 -3.90
N THR A 357 2.23 9.23 -2.87
CA THR A 357 3.30 9.24 -1.87
C THR A 357 4.56 8.61 -2.43
N ASP A 358 5.71 9.24 -2.17
CA ASP A 358 7.02 8.62 -2.40
C ASP A 358 7.11 7.36 -1.53
N PRO A 359 7.36 6.18 -2.12
CA PRO A 359 7.37 4.94 -1.38
C PRO A 359 8.42 4.96 -0.26
N TYR A 360 9.49 5.74 -0.36
CA TYR A 360 10.53 5.83 0.67
C TYR A 360 10.27 6.91 1.73
N LEU A 361 9.12 7.57 1.71
CA LEU A 361 8.75 8.64 2.65
C LEU A 361 9.89 9.66 2.80
N SER A 362 10.32 10.22 1.67
CA SER A 362 11.49 11.08 1.56
C SER A 362 11.42 12.31 2.48
N ILE A 363 12.59 12.88 2.76
CA ILE A 363 12.72 14.09 3.57
C ILE A 363 12.14 15.24 2.75
N VAL A 364 11.01 15.78 3.21
CA VAL A 364 10.28 16.85 2.52
C VAL A 364 10.86 18.22 2.84
N TYR A 365 11.30 18.41 4.09
CA TYR A 365 11.84 19.67 4.58
C TYR A 365 13.25 19.47 5.14
N THR A 366 14.18 20.35 4.75
CA THR A 366 15.56 20.30 5.26
C THR A 366 15.71 21.13 6.54
N ALA A 367 16.80 20.89 7.28
CA ALA A 367 17.05 21.54 8.57
C ALA A 367 17.08 23.09 8.51
N ASN A 368 17.27 23.67 7.32
CA ASN A 368 17.40 25.11 7.13
C ASN A 368 16.21 25.74 6.39
N ASP A 369 15.12 25.00 6.15
CA ASP A 369 14.01 25.53 5.34
C ASP A 369 13.32 26.73 6.02
N LEU A 370 13.18 26.69 7.35
CA LEU A 370 12.60 27.81 8.10
C LEU A 370 13.52 29.03 8.08
N THR A 371 14.83 28.84 8.23
CA THR A 371 15.81 29.94 8.20
C THR A 371 15.94 30.55 6.81
N GLN A 372 15.90 29.72 5.76
CA GLN A 372 15.83 30.20 4.36
C GLN A 372 14.48 30.88 4.05
N GLY A 373 13.40 30.44 4.68
CA GLY A 373 12.08 31.06 4.62
C GLY A 373 11.95 32.36 5.44
N GLY A 374 13.03 32.83 6.07
CA GLY A 374 13.06 34.07 6.85
C GLY A 374 12.35 34.00 8.21
N ARG A 375 12.26 32.81 8.79
CA ARG A 375 11.70 32.58 10.13
C ARG A 375 12.76 32.22 11.16
#